data_AF-A0A0G1SEC7-F1
#
_entry.id   AF-A0A0G1SEC7-F1
#
_cell.length_a   1.000
_cell.length_b   1.000
_cell.length_c   1.000
_cell.angle_alpha   90.00
_cell.angle_beta   90.00
_cell.angle_gamma   90.00
#
_symmetry.space_group_name_H-M   'P 1'
#
loop_
_entity.id
_entity.type
_entity.pdbx_description
1 polymer ?
#
loop_
_entity_poly.entity_id
_entity_poly.type
_entity_poly.pdbx_seq_one_letter_code
_entity_poly.pdbx_strand_id
1 'polypeptide(L)'
;MLLTPHTLVGVAIATAVPNPYISVPLSFVLHFVGDTVPHWDFFSNSEKHQRIQGWRPLAVMADLIVGVAVGLTFTLYALWVAGNSNLALNIFLCGVASVLPDALEGPYIYMENEPKLLSYITWLQKRIQFQAPLPWGVISQAIVVLVSAALIANSMILK
;
A
#
# COMPACT_ATOMS: atom_id res chain seq x y z
N MET A 1 5.90 4.79 1.25
CA MET A 1 5.78 4.89 -0.23
C MET A 1 4.34 5.23 -0.59
N LEU A 2 3.99 5.40 -1.87
CA LEU A 2 2.60 5.65 -2.27
C LEU A 2 1.69 4.45 -1.93
N LEU A 3 0.39 4.70 -1.76
CA LEU A 3 -0.61 3.67 -1.43
C LEU A 3 -0.77 2.67 -2.58
N THR A 4 -0.74 3.15 -3.83
CA THR A 4 -0.95 2.29 -5.01
C THR A 4 0.10 1.16 -5.12
N PRO A 5 1.42 1.41 -5.02
CA PRO A 5 2.42 0.35 -4.90
C PRO A 5 2.18 -0.64 -3.76
N HIS A 6 1.81 -0.16 -2.56
CA HIS A 6 1.48 -1.02 -1.42
C HIS A 6 0.31 -1.94 -1.72
N THR A 7 -0.77 -1.41 -2.30
CA THR A 7 -1.91 -2.23 -2.73
C THR A 7 -1.47 -3.30 -3.72
N LEU A 8 -0.66 -2.97 -4.73
CA LEU A 8 -0.17 -3.94 -5.71
C LEU A 8 0.68 -5.05 -5.07
N VAL A 9 1.50 -4.71 -4.07
CA VAL A 9 2.24 -5.71 -3.27
C VAL A 9 1.27 -6.63 -2.54
N GLY A 10 0.23 -6.10 -1.88
CA GLY A 10 -0.82 -6.89 -1.23
C GLY A 10 -1.53 -7.85 -2.20
N VAL A 11 -1.89 -7.38 -3.40
CA VAL A 11 -2.48 -8.22 -4.46
C VAL A 11 -1.49 -9.30 -4.91
N ALA A 12 -0.22 -8.96 -5.14
CA ALA A 12 0.81 -9.93 -5.53
C ALA A 12 1.00 -11.03 -4.47
N ILE A 13 0.98 -10.67 -3.19
CA ILE A 13 1.06 -11.64 -2.08
C ILE A 13 -0.16 -12.56 -2.06
N ALA A 14 -1.38 -12.00 -2.16
CA ALA A 14 -2.61 -12.79 -2.15
C ALA A 14 -2.68 -13.83 -3.28
N THR A 15 -2.11 -13.48 -4.43
CA THR A 15 -2.10 -14.35 -5.62
C THR A 15 -1.00 -15.41 -5.56
N ALA A 16 0.12 -15.12 -4.92
CA ALA A 16 1.22 -16.06 -4.71
C ALA A 16 1.01 -16.98 -3.49
N VAL A 17 0.31 -16.52 -2.46
CA VAL A 17 0.10 -17.21 -1.19
C VAL A 17 -1.40 -17.41 -0.94
N PRO A 18 -1.96 -18.60 -1.24
CA PRO A 18 -3.40 -18.84 -1.15
C PRO A 18 -3.99 -18.81 0.26
N ASN A 19 -3.17 -19.05 1.30
CA ASN A 19 -3.65 -19.15 2.67
C ASN A 19 -3.78 -17.74 3.30
N PRO A 20 -5.01 -17.25 3.57
CA PRO A 20 -5.25 -15.91 4.14
C PRO A 20 -4.62 -15.72 5.53
N TYR A 21 -4.47 -16.79 6.30
CA TYR A 21 -3.81 -16.73 7.61
C TYR A 21 -2.30 -16.43 7.52
N ILE A 22 -1.71 -16.57 6.33
CA ILE A 22 -0.30 -16.26 6.04
C ILE A 22 -0.21 -14.98 5.21
N SER A 23 -0.95 -14.89 4.11
CA SER A 23 -0.86 -13.77 3.15
C SER A 23 -1.28 -12.44 3.76
N VAL A 24 -2.30 -12.41 4.62
CA VAL A 24 -2.79 -11.15 5.23
C VAL A 24 -1.78 -10.58 6.23
N PRO A 25 -1.28 -11.35 7.23
CA PRO A 25 -0.19 -10.87 8.08
C PRO A 25 1.07 -10.51 7.30
N LEU A 26 1.41 -11.31 6.27
CA LEU A 26 2.57 -11.04 5.42
C LEU A 26 2.41 -9.72 4.67
N SER A 27 1.22 -9.40 4.15
CA SER A 27 0.94 -8.13 3.47
C SER A 27 1.08 -6.93 4.41
N PHE A 28 0.61 -7.06 5.65
CA PHE A 28 0.81 -6.04 6.67
C PHE A 28 2.29 -5.84 7.02
N VAL A 29 3.06 -6.92 7.16
CA VAL A 29 4.51 -6.82 7.44
C VAL A 29 5.27 -6.26 6.24
N LEU A 30 4.92 -6.68 5.02
CA LEU A 30 5.59 -6.23 3.80
C LEU A 30 5.27 -4.78 3.44
N HIS A 31 4.25 -4.16 4.04
CA HIS A 31 4.11 -2.70 4.04
C HIS A 31 5.39 -2.03 4.57
N PHE A 32 5.81 -2.41 5.78
CA PHE A 32 6.99 -1.82 6.42
C PHE A 32 8.28 -2.11 5.64
N VAL A 33 8.39 -3.31 5.06
CA VAL A 33 9.51 -3.65 4.17
C VAL A 33 9.48 -2.80 2.91
N GLY A 34 8.30 -2.59 2.32
CA GLY A 34 8.10 -1.67 1.22
C GLY A 34 8.63 -0.28 1.55
N ASP A 35 8.31 0.24 2.73
CA ASP A 35 8.79 1.56 3.14
C ASP A 35 10.32 1.64 3.28
N THR A 36 11.04 0.52 3.42
CA THR A 36 12.52 0.53 3.38
C THR A 36 13.10 0.65 1.97
N VAL A 37 12.29 0.42 0.92
CA VAL A 37 12.69 0.69 -0.47
C VAL A 37 12.81 2.20 -0.65
N PRO A 38 13.87 2.72 -1.31
CA PRO A 38 13.95 4.15 -1.62
C PRO A 38 12.65 4.59 -2.28
N HIS A 39 11.95 5.59 -1.77
CA HIS A 39 10.66 5.99 -2.32
C HIS A 39 10.38 7.47 -2.13
N TRP A 40 9.43 7.99 -2.91
CA TRP A 40 8.90 9.34 -2.78
C TRP A 40 7.39 9.27 -2.61
N ASP A 41 6.84 10.14 -1.78
CA ASP A 41 5.40 10.32 -1.61
C ASP A 41 5.06 11.82 -1.45
N PHE A 42 3.77 12.12 -1.35
CA PHE A 42 3.30 13.50 -1.24
C PHE A 42 3.71 14.21 0.05
N PHE A 43 4.21 13.47 1.05
CA PHE A 43 4.72 13.97 2.30
C PHE A 43 6.26 13.98 2.39
N SER A 44 6.99 13.49 1.38
CA SER A 44 8.45 13.61 1.29
C SER A 44 8.89 15.07 1.46
N ASN A 45 9.90 15.29 2.30
CA ASN A 45 10.46 16.61 2.59
C ASN A 45 9.40 17.65 3.01
N SER A 46 8.38 17.22 3.76
CA SER A 46 7.34 18.10 4.29
C SER A 46 7.22 18.02 5.81
N GLU A 47 6.93 19.16 6.42
CA GLU A 47 6.55 19.25 7.83
C GLU A 47 5.07 18.93 8.04
N LYS A 48 4.67 18.53 9.25
CA LYS A 48 3.29 18.17 9.59
C LYS A 48 2.28 19.24 9.15
N HIS A 49 2.58 20.53 9.36
CA HIS A 49 1.68 21.62 8.97
C HIS A 49 1.48 21.74 7.45
N GLN A 50 2.48 21.35 6.66
CA GLN A 50 2.43 21.40 5.19
C GLN A 50 1.65 20.22 4.59
N ARG A 51 1.53 19.10 5.31
CA ARG A 51 0.81 17.89 4.87
C ARG A 51 -0.68 18.12 4.68
N ILE A 52 -1.26 19.03 5.46
CA ILE A 52 -2.69 19.36 5.44
C ILE A 52 -3.03 20.60 4.59
N GLN A 53 -2.05 21.16 3.88
CA GLN A 53 -2.21 22.40 3.11
C GLN A 53 -1.93 22.20 1.62
N GLY A 54 -2.54 23.06 0.80
CA GLY A 54 -2.31 23.10 -0.64
C GLY A 54 -2.78 21.85 -1.36
N TRP A 55 -1.96 21.35 -2.29
CA TRP A 55 -2.30 20.25 -3.20
C TRP A 55 -2.07 18.85 -2.62
N ARG A 56 -1.34 18.73 -1.50
CA ARG A 56 -0.94 17.42 -0.93
C ARG A 56 -2.12 16.55 -0.50
N PRO A 57 -3.13 17.07 0.23
CA PRO A 57 -4.30 16.26 0.60
C PRO A 57 -5.05 15.74 -0.63
N LEU A 58 -5.17 16.56 -1.67
CA LEU A 58 -5.81 16.17 -2.94
C LEU A 58 -5.03 15.05 -3.64
N ALA A 59 -3.70 15.14 -3.65
CA ALA A 59 -2.86 14.12 -4.27
C ALA A 59 -2.85 12.79 -3.49
N VAL A 60 -2.82 12.84 -2.16
CA VAL A 60 -2.98 11.64 -1.31
C VAL A 60 -4.35 11.00 -1.52
N MET A 61 -5.41 11.81 -1.61
CA MET A 61 -6.76 11.30 -1.89
C MET A 61 -6.85 10.68 -3.28
N ALA A 62 -6.22 11.30 -4.28
CA ALA A 62 -6.16 10.75 -5.63
C ALA A 62 -5.43 9.39 -5.67
N ASP A 63 -4.29 9.26 -4.98
CA ASP A 63 -3.56 7.99 -4.88
C ASP A 63 -4.34 6.94 -4.07
N LEU A 64 -5.05 7.34 -3.00
CA LEU A 64 -5.97 6.44 -2.31
C LEU A 64 -7.06 5.92 -3.24
N ILE A 65 -7.68 6.78 -4.05
CA ILE A 65 -8.69 6.38 -5.04
C ILE A 65 -8.11 5.40 -6.06
N VAL A 66 -6.91 5.67 -6.57
CA VAL A 66 -6.22 4.77 -7.51
C VAL A 66 -5.90 3.43 -6.84
N GLY A 67 -5.36 3.45 -5.62
CA GLY A 67 -5.05 2.24 -4.85
C GLY A 67 -6.30 1.40 -4.61
N VAL A 68 -7.40 2.01 -4.15
CA VAL A 68 -8.70 1.33 -3.96
C VAL A 68 -9.22 0.77 -5.28
N ALA A 69 -9.16 1.55 -6.36
CA ALA A 69 -9.61 1.10 -7.68
C ALA A 69 -8.81 -0.12 -8.14
N VAL A 70 -7.49 -0.10 -8.02
CA VAL A 70 -6.62 -1.23 -8.37
C VAL A 70 -6.96 -2.48 -7.55
N GLY A 71 -7.05 -2.34 -6.22
CA GLY A 71 -7.39 -3.46 -5.34
C GLY A 71 -8.77 -4.05 -5.64
N LEU A 72 -9.77 -3.19 -5.89
CA LEU A 72 -11.11 -3.63 -6.28
C LEU A 72 -11.12 -4.27 -7.66
N THR A 73 -10.39 -3.76 -8.64
CA THR A 73 -10.30 -4.38 -9.98
C THR A 73 -9.84 -5.83 -9.87
N PHE A 74 -8.77 -6.12 -9.13
CA PHE A 74 -8.30 -7.51 -8.97
C PHE A 74 -9.23 -8.37 -8.12
N THR A 75 -9.82 -7.81 -7.07
CA THR A 75 -10.83 -8.51 -6.25
C THR A 75 -12.03 -8.93 -7.10
N LEU A 76 -12.59 -7.99 -7.87
CA LEU A 76 -13.77 -8.21 -8.70
C LEU A 76 -13.46 -9.10 -9.89
N TYR A 77 -12.26 -9.00 -10.47
CA TYR A 77 -11.78 -9.95 -11.47
C TYR A 77 -11.74 -11.38 -10.91
N ALA A 78 -11.13 -11.58 -9.74
CA ALA A 78 -11.07 -12.89 -9.11
C ALA A 78 -12.46 -13.46 -8.79
N LEU A 79 -13.39 -12.60 -8.37
CA LEU A 79 -14.74 -13.00 -8.00
C LEU A 79 -15.61 -13.35 -9.22
N TRP A 80 -15.66 -12.46 -10.22
CA TRP A 80 -16.64 -12.54 -11.31
C TRP A 80 -16.09 -13.12 -12.60
N VAL A 81 -14.80 -12.93 -12.89
CA VAL A 81 -14.17 -13.43 -14.12
C VAL A 81 -13.53 -14.79 -13.87
N ALA A 82 -12.72 -14.92 -12.81
CA ALA A 82 -12.07 -16.17 -12.46
C ALA A 82 -12.98 -17.12 -11.64
N GLY A 83 -14.12 -16.64 -11.13
CA GLY A 83 -15.07 -17.46 -10.36
C GLY A 83 -14.51 -17.99 -9.04
N ASN A 84 -13.48 -17.36 -8.48
CA ASN A 84 -12.76 -17.81 -7.28
C ASN A 84 -12.98 -16.85 -6.11
N SER A 85 -14.03 -17.10 -5.32
CA SER A 85 -14.40 -16.29 -4.17
C SER A 85 -13.35 -16.30 -3.05
N ASN A 86 -12.62 -17.41 -2.87
CA ASN A 86 -11.55 -17.50 -1.87
C ASN A 86 -10.38 -16.60 -2.24
N LEU A 87 -9.96 -16.60 -3.51
CA LEU A 87 -8.93 -15.70 -4.01
C LEU A 87 -9.38 -14.24 -3.94
N ALA A 88 -10.63 -13.95 -4.30
CA ALA A 88 -11.18 -12.60 -4.20
C ALA A 88 -11.13 -12.07 -2.76
N LEU A 89 -11.58 -12.88 -1.79
CA LEU A 89 -11.51 -12.51 -0.38
C LEU A 89 -10.06 -12.31 0.07
N ASN A 90 -9.14 -13.19 -0.36
CA ASN A 90 -7.72 -13.07 -0.03
C ASN A 90 -7.12 -11.78 -0.58
N ILE A 91 -7.38 -11.44 -1.85
CA ILE A 91 -6.93 -10.20 -2.49
C ILE A 91 -7.48 -8.98 -1.75
N PHE A 92 -8.77 -8.97 -1.43
CA PHE A 92 -9.40 -7.89 -0.69
C PHE A 92 -8.72 -7.67 0.68
N LEU A 93 -8.57 -8.73 1.47
CA LEU A 93 -7.98 -8.65 2.80
C LEU A 93 -6.50 -8.25 2.77
N CYS A 94 -5.72 -8.78 1.82
CA CYS A 94 -4.32 -8.42 1.66
C CYS A 94 -4.15 -6.98 1.19
N GLY A 95 -4.99 -6.52 0.24
CA GLY A 95 -4.99 -5.14 -0.24
C GLY A 95 -5.32 -4.13 0.86
N VAL A 96 -6.29 -4.45 1.74
CA VAL A 96 -6.56 -3.63 2.93
C VAL A 96 -5.39 -3.67 3.91
N ALA A 97 -4.85 -4.86 4.21
CA ALA A 97 -3.76 -5.03 5.16
C ALA A 97 -2.47 -4.31 4.72
N SER A 98 -2.17 -4.26 3.41
CA SER A 98 -0.97 -3.61 2.87
C SER A 98 -0.99 -2.08 2.95
N VAL A 99 -2.17 -1.45 3.06
CA VAL A 99 -2.30 0.02 3.20
C VAL A 99 -2.78 0.45 4.59
N LEU A 100 -3.06 -0.52 5.46
CA LEU A 100 -3.57 -0.26 6.80
C LEU A 100 -2.62 0.64 7.62
N PRO A 101 -1.29 0.46 7.62
CA PRO A 101 -0.41 1.34 8.39
C PRO A 101 -0.50 2.81 7.96
N ASP A 102 -0.57 3.11 6.65
CA ASP A 102 -0.76 4.48 6.14
C ASP A 102 -2.10 5.08 6.60
N ALA A 103 -3.17 4.29 6.56
CA ALA A 103 -4.48 4.73 7.06
C ALA A 103 -4.43 5.04 8.57
N LEU A 104 -3.65 4.25 9.33
CA LEU A 104 -3.44 4.44 10.77
C LEU A 104 -2.49 5.62 11.10
N GLU A 105 -1.72 6.13 10.14
CA GLU A 105 -1.00 7.41 10.28
C GLU A 105 -1.96 8.62 10.22
N GLY A 106 -3.18 8.46 9.68
CA GLY A 106 -4.17 9.54 9.55
C GLY A 106 -4.36 10.40 10.81
N PRO A 107 -4.59 9.82 12.00
CA PRO A 107 -4.65 10.57 13.26
C PRO A 107 -3.40 11.40 13.57
N TYR A 108 -2.19 10.92 13.26
CA TYR A 108 -0.96 11.71 13.42
C TYR A 108 -0.97 12.96 12.53
N ILE A 109 -1.50 12.85 11.31
CA ILE A 109 -1.51 13.93 10.33
C ILE A 109 -2.61 14.95 10.63
N TYR A 110 -3.83 14.48 10.87
CA TYR A 110 -5.03 15.32 10.90
C TYR A 110 -5.50 15.71 12.30
N MET A 111 -5.01 15.05 13.36
CA MET A 111 -5.38 15.37 14.73
C MET A 111 -4.25 16.10 15.47
N GLU A 112 -4.63 16.92 16.44
CA GLU A 112 -3.68 17.55 17.36
C GLU A 112 -3.01 16.50 18.26
N ASN A 113 -3.80 15.56 18.76
CA ASN A 113 -3.37 14.50 19.67
C ASN A 113 -3.60 13.13 19.03
N GLU A 114 -2.51 12.39 18.76
CA GLU A 114 -2.59 11.01 18.28
C GLU A 114 -2.80 10.03 19.44
N PRO A 115 -3.64 8.98 19.27
CA PRO A 115 -3.75 7.91 20.26
C PRO A 115 -2.41 7.20 20.48
N LYS A 116 -2.06 6.90 21.74
CA LYS A 116 -0.78 6.25 22.10
C LYS A 116 -0.53 4.91 21.40
N LEU A 117 -1.57 4.14 21.09
CA LEU A 117 -1.40 2.87 20.38
C LEU A 117 -0.95 3.11 18.93
N LEU A 118 -1.52 4.11 18.27
CA LEU A 118 -1.21 4.45 16.89
C LEU A 118 0.14 5.15 16.76
N SER A 119 0.56 5.90 17.79
CA SER A 119 1.85 6.57 17.79
C SER A 119 3.03 5.60 17.69
N TYR A 120 2.91 4.36 18.21
CA TYR A 120 3.95 3.33 18.04
C TYR A 120 4.10 2.89 16.58
N ILE A 121 2.97 2.71 15.86
CA ILE A 121 2.98 2.33 14.43
C ILE A 121 3.59 3.46 13.62
N THR A 122 3.10 4.68 13.82
CA THR A 122 3.62 5.88 13.16
C THR A 122 5.10 6.11 13.45
N TRP A 123 5.54 5.89 14.69
CA TRP A 123 6.95 5.99 15.08
C TRP A 123 7.81 4.96 14.36
N LEU A 124 7.36 3.70 14.29
CA LEU A 124 8.08 2.64 13.59
C LEU A 124 8.21 2.98 12.10
N GLN A 125 7.09 3.31 11.45
CA GLN A 125 7.03 3.65 10.03
C GLN A 125 7.99 4.81 9.70
N LYS A 126 7.95 5.88 10.50
CA LYS A 126 8.85 7.03 10.30
C LYS A 126 10.34 6.72 10.48
N ARG A 127 10.66 5.73 11.32
CA ARG A 127 12.04 5.36 11.62
C ARG A 127 12.67 4.49 10.54
N ILE A 128 11.88 3.64 9.89
CA ILE A 128 12.36 2.67 8.91
C ILE A 128 12.22 3.17 7.46
N GLN A 129 11.34 4.13 7.21
CA GLN A 129 11.10 4.62 5.86
C GLN A 129 12.37 5.17 5.20
N PHE A 130 12.57 4.82 3.93
CA PHE A 130 13.64 5.36 3.10
C PHE A 130 13.06 6.36 2.08
N GLN A 131 12.96 7.60 2.51
CA GLN A 131 12.59 8.71 1.64
C GLN A 131 13.75 9.08 0.71
N ALA A 132 13.49 9.05 -0.60
CA ALA A 132 14.43 9.39 -1.66
C ALA A 132 13.86 10.53 -2.52
N PRO A 133 14.71 11.47 -2.98
CA PRO A 133 14.25 12.57 -3.82
C PRO A 133 13.78 12.08 -5.19
N LEU A 134 13.01 12.93 -5.87
CA LEU A 134 12.72 12.73 -7.29
C LEU A 134 14.02 12.82 -8.12
N PRO A 135 14.16 12.04 -9.21
CA PRO A 135 13.21 11.04 -9.71
C PRO A 135 13.38 9.66 -9.05
N TRP A 136 14.44 9.45 -8.26
CA TRP A 136 14.87 8.13 -7.77
C TRP A 136 13.79 7.41 -6.97
N GLY A 137 13.09 8.12 -6.08
CA GLY A 137 12.01 7.53 -5.29
C GLY A 137 10.82 7.05 -6.13
N VAL A 138 10.56 7.65 -7.30
CA VAL A 138 9.49 7.20 -8.21
C VAL A 138 9.97 6.03 -9.06
N ILE A 139 11.23 6.04 -9.52
CA ILE A 139 11.80 4.96 -10.33
C ILE A 139 11.79 3.62 -9.58
N SER A 140 12.23 3.62 -8.32
CA SER A 140 12.21 2.43 -7.47
C SER A 140 10.80 1.90 -7.22
N GLN A 141 9.82 2.77 -6.96
CA GLN A 141 8.42 2.38 -6.82
C GLN A 141 7.85 1.82 -8.12
N ALA A 142 8.22 2.38 -9.27
CA ALA A 142 7.83 1.84 -10.57
C ALA A 142 8.37 0.41 -10.76
N ILE A 143 9.60 0.12 -10.30
CA ILE A 143 10.14 -1.25 -10.31
C ILE A 143 9.30 -2.17 -9.42
N VAL A 144 8.96 -1.75 -8.19
CA VAL A 144 8.08 -2.53 -7.29
C VAL A 144 6.73 -2.82 -7.96
N VAL A 145 6.12 -1.81 -8.58
CA VAL A 145 4.86 -1.95 -9.33
C VAL A 145 4.99 -2.96 -10.47
N LEU A 146 6.06 -2.88 -11.26
CA LEU A 146 6.29 -3.79 -12.39
C LEU A 146 6.50 -5.24 -11.93
N VAL A 147 7.28 -5.44 -10.86
CA VAL A 147 7.51 -6.77 -10.28
C VAL A 147 6.20 -7.34 -9.73
N SER A 148 5.44 -6.55 -8.98
CA SER A 148 4.12 -6.97 -8.47
C SER A 148 3.16 -7.31 -9.61
N ALA A 149 3.09 -6.49 -10.66
CA ALA A 149 2.25 -6.76 -11.82
C ALA A 149 2.64 -8.05 -12.55
N ALA A 150 3.95 -8.31 -12.72
CA ALA A 150 4.45 -9.54 -13.32
C ALA A 150 4.07 -10.78 -12.48
N LEU A 151 4.19 -10.70 -11.15
CA LEU A 151 3.79 -11.77 -10.25
C LEU A 151 2.29 -12.05 -10.30
N ILE A 152 1.45 -11.00 -10.32
CA ILE A 152 0.00 -11.12 -10.45
C ILE A 152 -0.37 -11.77 -11.78
N ALA A 153 0.21 -11.32 -12.89
CA ALA A 153 -0.06 -11.87 -14.22
C ALA A 153 0.31 -13.36 -14.32
N ASN A 154 1.49 -13.74 -13.80
CA ASN A 154 1.94 -15.13 -13.75
C ASN A 154 1.05 -16.02 -12.86
N SER A 155 0.47 -15.45 -11.80
CA SER A 155 -0.32 -16.22 -10.83
C SER A 155 -1.79 -16.34 -11.19
N MET A 156 -2.37 -15.33 -11.85
CA MET A 156 -3.82 -15.23 -12.12
C MET A 156 -4.21 -15.31 -13.59
N ILE A 157 -3.38 -14.83 -14.53
CA ILE A 157 -3.79 -14.60 -15.93
C ILE A 157 -3.24 -15.68 -16.86
N LEU A 158 -2.05 -16.20 -16.57
CA LEU A 158 -1.36 -17.18 -17.41
C LEU A 158 -1.59 -18.64 -17.01
N LYS A 159 -2.49 -18.88 -16.04
CA LYS A 159 -2.91 -20.22 -15.59
C LYS A 159 -4.38 -20.44 -15.94
#